data_AF-A0AAE8HWP4-F1
#
_entry.id   AF-A0AAE8HWP4-F1
#
_cell.length_a   1.000
_cell.length_b   1.000
_cell.length_c   1.000
_cell.angle_alpha   90.00
_cell.angle_beta   90.00
_cell.angle_gamma   90.00
#
_symmetry.space_group_name_H-M   'P 1'
#
loop_
_entity.id
_entity.type
_entity.pdbx_description
1 polymer ?
#
loop_
_entity_poly.entity_id
_entity_poly.type
_entity_poly.pdbx_seq_one_letter_code
_entity_poly.pdbx_strand_id
1 'polypeptide(L)'
;MTNPRLIQNFSGAQALLIAPPGTATEVLAGTLLKLGLTVASVVPAGEAPWLDFESLDPERHIVIVDGDLPLPGIAASAVSDLPPVPVVGLVGAEAPSRLKGLLQLGATGLLRKPIHGASVYAALFLAVNEHNRRRVLEEQLARHEERRRGRRHVVKAILRLMQEHGLDDDAAYEALRREAMRARQPLEAYCEALIRARPSPVAPTVAPRLARS
;
A
#
# COMPACT_ATOMS: atom_id res chain seq x y z
N MET A 1 9.40 -2.62 18.36
CA MET A 1 8.91 -1.96 17.13
C MET A 1 10.11 -1.30 16.46
N THR A 2 10.59 -1.85 15.35
CA THR A 2 11.74 -1.26 14.65
C THR A 2 11.24 -0.04 13.90
N ASN A 3 11.58 1.16 14.38
CA ASN A 3 11.23 2.40 13.68
C ASN A 3 11.99 2.42 12.35
N PRO A 4 11.35 2.72 11.20
CA PRO A 4 12.06 2.79 9.93
C PRO A 4 13.22 3.78 10.05
N ARG A 5 14.39 3.38 9.55
CA ARG A 5 15.57 4.24 9.53
C ARG A 5 15.24 5.46 8.68
N LEU A 6 15.48 6.65 9.23
CA LEU A 6 15.23 7.89 8.50
C LEU A 6 16.20 8.02 7.32
N ILE A 7 15.64 8.26 6.15
CA ILE A 7 16.39 8.63 4.94
C ILE A 7 16.71 10.12 5.02
N GLN A 8 18.01 10.43 5.05
CA GLN A 8 18.55 11.79 5.10
C GLN A 8 19.36 12.14 3.84
N ASN A 9 19.75 11.12 3.06
CA ASN A 9 20.48 11.28 1.81
C ASN A 9 19.63 10.71 0.67
N PHE A 10 19.45 11.51 -0.38
CA PHE A 10 18.67 11.17 -1.56
C PHE A 10 19.54 10.88 -2.78
N SER A 11 20.87 10.82 -2.60
CA SER A 11 21.82 10.54 -3.68
C SER A 11 21.50 9.21 -4.36
N GLY A 12 21.43 9.24 -5.69
CA GLY A 12 21.10 8.07 -6.52
C GLY A 12 19.60 7.84 -6.75
N ALA A 13 18.72 8.61 -6.08
CA ALA A 13 17.31 8.67 -6.43
C ALA A 13 17.08 9.44 -7.74
N GLN A 14 15.92 9.24 -8.36
CA GLN A 14 15.45 9.98 -9.51
C GLN A 14 14.14 10.69 -9.19
N ALA A 15 14.13 12.01 -9.34
CA ALA A 15 12.92 12.80 -9.26
C ALA A 15 12.22 12.82 -10.63
N LEU A 16 10.99 12.31 -10.68
CA LEU A 16 10.09 12.39 -11.83
C LEU A 16 9.25 13.65 -11.70
N LEU A 17 9.56 14.66 -12.52
CA LEU A 17 8.96 15.98 -12.42
C LEU A 17 7.80 16.14 -13.41
N ILE A 18 6.58 16.22 -12.89
CA ILE A 18 5.34 16.48 -13.64
C ILE A 18 4.94 17.95 -13.36
N ALA A 19 5.64 18.88 -14.01
CA ALA A 19 5.42 20.31 -13.83
C ALA A 19 5.86 21.07 -15.09
N PRO A 20 5.13 22.12 -15.52
CA PRO A 20 5.47 22.86 -16.72
C PRO A 20 6.88 23.50 -16.61
N PRO A 21 7.59 23.68 -17.73
CA PRO A 21 8.87 24.36 -17.71
C PRO A 21 8.71 25.82 -17.24
N GLY A 22 9.64 26.28 -16.41
CA GLY A 22 9.68 27.65 -15.91
C GLY A 22 10.66 27.82 -14.74
N THR A 23 10.77 29.05 -14.22
CA THR A 23 11.75 29.39 -13.18
C THR A 23 11.65 28.49 -11.95
N ALA A 24 10.43 28.13 -11.53
CA ALA A 24 10.23 27.29 -10.36
C ALA A 24 10.78 25.87 -10.57
N THR A 25 10.54 25.27 -11.75
CA THR A 25 11.03 23.92 -12.07
C THR A 25 12.53 23.90 -12.30
N GLU A 26 13.11 24.96 -12.85
CA GLU A 26 14.57 25.14 -12.97
C GLU A 26 15.27 25.24 -11.60
N VAL A 27 14.74 26.08 -10.69
CA VAL A 27 15.27 26.22 -9.33
C VAL A 27 15.17 24.90 -8.57
N LEU A 28 14.03 24.21 -8.71
CA LEU A 28 13.82 22.90 -8.11
C LEU A 28 14.81 21.88 -8.67
N ALA A 29 14.91 21.72 -9.99
CA ALA A 29 15.81 20.78 -10.63
C ALA A 29 17.27 21.03 -10.24
N GLY A 30 17.72 22.29 -10.25
CA GLY A 30 19.07 22.66 -9.81
C GLY A 30 19.33 22.33 -8.33
N THR A 31 18.31 22.44 -7.47
CA THR A 31 18.44 22.03 -6.05
C THR A 31 18.47 20.52 -5.90
N LEU A 32 17.64 19.78 -6.63
CA LEU A 32 17.61 18.31 -6.62
C LEU A 32 18.94 17.70 -7.06
N LEU A 33 19.55 18.25 -8.12
CA LEU A 33 20.87 17.84 -8.60
C LEU A 33 21.95 18.05 -7.51
N LYS A 34 21.92 19.18 -6.79
CA LYS A 34 22.84 19.45 -5.67
C LYS A 34 22.65 18.49 -4.49
N LEU A 35 21.46 17.93 -4.32
CA LEU A 35 21.14 16.89 -3.33
C LEU A 35 21.50 15.47 -3.80
N GLY A 36 22.04 15.32 -5.02
CA GLY A 36 22.47 14.04 -5.59
C GLY A 36 21.39 13.23 -6.31
N LEU A 37 20.20 13.82 -6.53
CA LEU A 37 19.17 13.18 -7.34
C LEU A 37 19.43 13.42 -8.83
N THR A 38 18.99 12.50 -9.67
CA THR A 38 18.75 12.79 -11.10
C THR A 38 17.33 13.32 -11.29
N VAL A 39 17.08 14.07 -12.36
CA VAL A 39 15.76 14.64 -12.64
C VAL A 39 15.33 14.22 -14.04
N ALA A 40 14.14 13.63 -14.15
CA ALA A 40 13.49 13.34 -15.42
C ALA A 40 12.19 14.12 -15.50
N SER A 41 12.03 14.93 -16.55
CA SER A 41 10.78 15.67 -16.79
C SER A 41 9.77 14.75 -17.46
N VAL A 42 8.58 14.65 -16.87
CA VAL A 42 7.45 13.86 -17.35
C VAL A 42 6.30 14.82 -17.58
N VAL A 43 6.42 15.66 -18.60
CA VAL A 43 5.33 16.51 -19.07
C VAL A 43 5.15 16.25 -20.56
N PRO A 44 4.13 15.48 -20.96
CA PRO A 44 3.78 15.40 -22.36
C PRO A 44 3.28 16.78 -22.81
N ALA A 45 3.82 17.30 -23.91
CA ALA A 45 3.31 18.53 -24.50
C ALA A 45 1.90 18.28 -25.06
N GLY A 46 0.88 18.91 -24.45
CA GLY A 46 -0.49 18.89 -24.98
C GLY A 46 -1.39 17.74 -24.52
N GLU A 47 -0.92 16.83 -23.66
CA GLU A 47 -1.73 15.75 -23.08
C GLU A 47 -1.84 15.88 -21.56
N ALA A 48 -2.88 15.28 -20.98
CA ALA A 48 -2.97 15.14 -19.53
C ALA A 48 -1.79 14.30 -19.04
N PRO A 49 -1.09 14.71 -17.97
CA PRO A 49 0.00 13.92 -17.44
C PRO A 49 -0.53 12.56 -16.98
N TRP A 50 0.14 11.49 -17.39
CA TRP A 50 -0.14 10.13 -16.97
C TRP A 50 1.10 9.56 -16.28
N LEU A 51 0.88 8.70 -15.30
CA LEU A 51 1.96 8.03 -14.58
C LEU A 51 1.59 6.55 -14.46
N ASP A 52 2.41 5.70 -15.04
CA ASP A 52 2.29 4.25 -14.86
C ASP A 52 2.90 3.86 -13.51
N PHE A 53 2.04 3.61 -12.52
CA PHE A 53 2.47 3.23 -11.18
C PHE A 53 3.22 1.89 -11.17
N GLU A 54 3.00 0.99 -12.13
CA GLU A 54 3.68 -0.32 -12.20
C GLU A 54 5.14 -0.18 -12.65
N SER A 55 5.43 0.84 -13.47
CA SER A 55 6.80 1.14 -13.94
C SER A 55 7.68 1.84 -12.89
N LEU A 56 7.10 2.25 -11.76
CA LEU A 56 7.81 3.02 -10.75
C LEU A 56 8.64 2.13 -9.84
N ASP A 57 9.96 2.40 -9.78
CA ASP A 57 10.86 1.78 -8.82
C ASP A 57 10.69 2.42 -7.42
N PRO A 58 10.16 1.69 -6.42
CA PRO A 58 9.92 2.20 -5.07
C PRO A 58 11.18 2.61 -4.32
N GLU A 59 12.36 2.11 -4.72
CA GLU A 59 13.63 2.39 -4.05
C GLU A 59 14.35 3.60 -4.66
N ARG A 60 14.01 3.98 -5.90
CA ARG A 60 14.72 5.01 -6.66
C ARG A 60 13.87 6.20 -7.02
N HIS A 61 12.58 6.03 -7.28
CA HIS A 61 11.76 7.10 -7.82
C HIS A 61 11.11 7.94 -6.73
N ILE A 62 11.07 9.25 -6.96
CA ILE A 62 10.30 10.22 -6.19
C ILE A 62 9.50 11.04 -7.19
N VAL A 63 8.19 11.10 -7.02
CA VAL A 63 7.31 11.84 -7.93
C VAL A 63 7.11 13.24 -7.39
N ILE A 64 7.32 14.26 -8.23
CA ILE A 64 7.03 15.64 -7.91
C ILE A 64 6.02 16.16 -8.91
N VAL A 65 4.83 16.52 -8.44
CA VAL A 65 3.69 16.87 -9.29
C VAL A 65 3.20 18.27 -8.99
N ASP A 66 2.94 19.03 -10.04
CA ASP A 66 2.32 20.34 -9.91
C ASP A 66 0.82 20.22 -9.66
N GLY A 67 0.37 20.66 -8.48
CA GLY A 67 -1.04 20.67 -8.10
C GLY A 67 -1.91 21.63 -8.91
N ASP A 68 -1.30 22.50 -9.71
CA ASP A 68 -2.00 23.39 -10.63
C ASP A 68 -2.34 22.70 -11.97
N LEU A 69 -1.76 21.51 -12.24
CA LEU A 69 -2.07 20.67 -13.40
C LEU A 69 -3.21 19.68 -13.10
N PRO A 70 -3.89 19.14 -14.14
CA PRO A 70 -4.67 17.92 -13.99
C PRO A 70 -3.78 16.82 -13.42
N LEU A 71 -4.15 16.27 -12.26
CA LEU A 71 -3.31 15.30 -11.57
C LEU A 71 -3.45 13.91 -12.20
N PRO A 72 -2.34 13.18 -12.42
CA PRO A 72 -2.36 11.83 -12.99
C PRO A 72 -3.11 10.87 -12.06
N GLY A 73 -3.77 9.86 -12.63
CA GLY A 73 -4.29 8.72 -11.86
C GLY A 73 -5.50 9.00 -10.97
N ILE A 74 -6.09 10.21 -10.96
CA ILE A 74 -7.38 10.47 -10.30
C ILE A 74 -8.54 10.00 -11.19
N ALA A 75 -8.47 8.77 -11.69
CA ALA A 75 -9.66 8.05 -12.12
C ALA A 75 -10.31 7.52 -10.84
N ALA A 76 -11.59 7.87 -10.62
CA ALA A 76 -12.33 7.55 -9.40
C ALA A 76 -12.47 6.04 -9.16
N SER A 77 -11.44 5.39 -8.63
CA SER A 77 -11.47 4.00 -8.16
C SER A 77 -11.46 3.98 -6.64
N ALA A 78 -12.37 3.19 -6.07
CA ALA A 78 -12.56 3.00 -4.64
C ALA A 78 -11.58 1.99 -4.02
N VAL A 79 -10.50 1.66 -4.73
CA VAL A 79 -9.45 0.72 -4.30
C VAL A 79 -8.12 1.47 -4.28
N SER A 80 -7.32 1.20 -3.24
CA SER A 80 -6.09 1.90 -2.88
C SER A 80 -4.98 1.79 -3.93
N ASP A 81 -5.11 2.51 -5.06
CA ASP A 81 -4.06 2.66 -6.08
C ASP A 81 -3.21 3.91 -5.76
N LEU A 82 -2.68 4.00 -4.54
CA LEU A 82 -1.67 5.00 -4.24
C LEU A 82 -0.35 4.58 -4.89
N PRO A 83 0.44 5.52 -5.43
CA PRO A 83 1.73 5.20 -6.02
C PRO A 83 2.66 4.54 -4.98
N PRO A 84 3.46 3.53 -5.40
CA PRO A 84 4.36 2.81 -4.52
C PRO A 84 5.62 3.62 -4.14
N VAL A 85 5.67 4.90 -4.52
CA VAL A 85 6.77 5.83 -4.33
C VAL A 85 6.33 7.08 -3.57
N PRO A 86 7.25 7.83 -2.94
CA PRO A 86 6.94 9.11 -2.34
C PRO A 86 6.46 10.13 -3.38
N VAL A 87 5.44 10.92 -3.02
CA VAL A 87 4.87 11.98 -3.86
C VAL A 87 4.98 13.33 -3.15
N VAL A 88 5.54 14.32 -3.85
CA VAL A 88 5.63 15.72 -3.42
C VAL A 88 4.75 16.60 -4.31
N GLY A 89 3.80 17.32 -3.72
CA GLY A 89 2.97 18.27 -4.45
C GLY A 89 3.57 19.68 -4.51
N LEU A 90 3.64 20.29 -5.69
CA LEU A 90 3.94 21.72 -5.84
C LEU A 90 2.62 22.50 -5.75
N VAL A 91 2.55 23.52 -4.90
CA VAL A 91 1.32 24.29 -4.66
C VAL A 91 1.60 25.77 -4.89
N GLY A 92 0.96 26.35 -5.91
CA GLY A 92 1.01 27.80 -6.16
C GLY A 92 -0.06 28.56 -5.40
N ALA A 93 -1.33 28.27 -5.69
CA ALA A 93 -2.48 28.77 -4.93
C ALA A 93 -3.06 27.63 -4.08
N GLU A 94 -3.21 27.88 -2.78
CA GLU A 94 -3.71 26.91 -1.80
C GLU A 94 -5.23 26.73 -1.89
N ALA A 95 -5.75 26.46 -3.10
CA ALA A 95 -7.14 26.12 -3.29
C ALA A 95 -7.42 24.74 -2.65
N PRO A 96 -8.45 24.58 -1.80
CA PRO A 96 -8.76 23.30 -1.16
C PRO A 96 -8.93 22.13 -2.14
N SER A 97 -9.42 22.40 -3.35
CA SER A 97 -9.56 21.40 -4.41
C SER A 97 -8.21 20.82 -4.88
N ARG A 98 -7.17 21.66 -4.99
CA ARG A 98 -5.83 21.22 -5.40
C ARG A 98 -5.17 20.39 -4.31
N LEU A 99 -5.28 20.83 -3.06
CA LEU A 99 -4.78 20.06 -1.91
C LEU A 99 -5.48 18.71 -1.78
N LYS A 100 -6.80 18.66 -1.99
CA LYS A 100 -7.56 17.41 -2.02
C LYS A 100 -7.06 16.47 -3.12
N GLY A 101 -6.83 16.98 -4.32
CA GLY A 101 -6.31 16.18 -5.42
C GLY A 101 -4.93 15.59 -5.11
N LEU A 102 -4.01 16.40 -4.56
CA LEU A 102 -2.69 15.95 -4.14
C LEU A 102 -2.78 14.87 -3.05
N LEU A 103 -3.67 15.04 -2.07
CA LEU A 103 -3.91 14.05 -1.03
C LEU A 103 -4.44 12.74 -1.62
N GLN A 104 -5.38 12.80 -2.57
CA GLN A 104 -5.94 11.63 -3.25
C GLN A 104 -4.89 10.90 -4.10
N LEU A 105 -3.93 11.62 -4.67
CA LEU A 105 -2.77 11.05 -5.36
C LEU A 105 -1.71 10.48 -4.38
N GLY A 106 -1.91 10.63 -3.07
CA GLY A 106 -1.03 10.07 -2.05
C GLY A 106 0.17 10.94 -1.70
N ALA A 107 0.12 12.25 -1.98
CA ALA A 107 1.15 13.20 -1.59
C ALA A 107 1.45 13.12 -0.09
N THR A 108 2.72 12.91 0.24
CA THR A 108 3.23 12.84 1.62
C THR A 108 4.05 14.07 2.00
N GLY A 109 4.26 14.98 1.06
CA GLY A 109 4.84 16.29 1.29
C GLY A 109 4.40 17.31 0.26
N LEU A 110 4.67 18.58 0.53
CA LEU A 110 4.34 19.68 -0.36
C LEU A 110 5.47 20.73 -0.42
N LEU A 111 5.56 21.41 -1.56
CA LEU A 111 6.40 22.57 -1.79
C LEU A 111 5.56 23.72 -2.29
N ARG A 112 5.54 24.82 -1.53
CA ARG A 112 4.86 26.05 -1.92
C ARG A 112 5.69 26.81 -2.96
N LYS A 113 5.03 27.35 -3.99
CA LYS A 113 5.65 28.30 -4.93
C LYS A 113 5.59 29.72 -4.33
N PRO A 114 6.63 30.55 -4.46
CA PRO A 114 7.90 30.29 -5.14
C PRO A 114 8.77 29.29 -4.36
N ILE A 115 9.50 28.45 -5.10
CA ILE A 115 10.33 27.39 -4.51
C ILE A 115 11.66 28.01 -4.06
N HIS A 116 12.03 27.75 -2.80
CA HIS A 116 13.31 28.12 -2.23
C HIS A 116 14.16 26.87 -2.01
N GLY A 117 15.46 26.90 -2.33
CA GLY A 117 16.31 25.72 -2.21
C GLY A 117 16.32 25.08 -0.81
N ALA A 118 16.22 25.90 0.24
CA ALA A 118 16.16 25.44 1.62
C ALA A 118 14.87 24.63 1.96
N SER A 119 13.75 24.90 1.29
CA SER A 119 12.50 24.16 1.52
C SER A 119 12.47 22.82 0.80
N VAL A 120 13.24 22.64 -0.29
CA VAL A 120 13.30 21.39 -1.07
C VAL A 120 13.75 20.22 -0.23
N TYR A 121 14.86 20.37 0.51
CA TYR A 121 15.36 19.29 1.37
C TYR A 121 14.34 18.89 2.43
N ALA A 122 13.74 19.86 3.11
CA ALA A 122 12.75 19.60 4.15
C ALA A 122 11.50 18.88 3.61
N ALA A 123 11.02 19.27 2.42
CA ALA A 123 9.88 18.63 1.78
C ALA A 123 10.20 17.19 1.35
N LEU A 124 11.38 16.95 0.75
CA LEU A 124 11.82 15.59 0.40
C LEU A 124 11.97 14.71 1.64
N PHE A 125 12.60 15.25 2.69
CA PHE A 125 12.78 14.54 3.94
C PHE A 125 11.45 14.09 4.54
N LEU A 126 10.48 15.00 4.63
CA LEU A 126 9.15 14.64 5.14
C LEU A 126 8.43 13.65 4.22
N ALA A 127 8.40 13.92 2.92
CA ALA A 127 7.67 13.09 1.96
C ALA A 127 8.17 11.64 1.91
N VAL A 128 9.50 11.45 1.81
CA VAL A 128 10.11 10.12 1.71
C VAL A 128 9.93 9.34 3.01
N ASN A 129 10.19 9.98 4.16
CA ASN A 129 10.11 9.29 5.44
C ASN A 129 8.67 8.99 5.84
N GLU A 130 7.71 9.89 5.54
CA GLU A 130 6.29 9.62 5.79
C GLU A 130 5.76 8.52 4.86
N HIS A 131 6.17 8.51 3.59
CA HIS A 131 5.85 7.41 2.68
C HIS A 131 6.38 6.06 3.19
N ASN A 132 7.64 6.01 3.62
CA ASN A 132 8.23 4.79 4.16
C ASN A 132 7.54 4.34 5.45
N ARG A 133 7.21 5.29 6.34
CA ARG A 133 6.44 5.02 7.55
C ARG A 133 5.06 4.43 7.21
N ARG A 134 4.34 5.04 6.27
CA ARG A 134 3.04 4.56 5.79
C ARG A 134 3.15 3.14 5.24
N ARG A 135 4.11 2.88 4.35
CA ARG A 135 4.36 1.54 3.78
C ARG A 135 4.62 0.48 4.85
N VAL A 136 5.45 0.78 5.85
CA VAL A 136 5.72 -0.15 6.95
C VAL A 136 4.45 -0.47 7.74
N LEU A 137 3.58 0.51 7.96
CA LEU A 137 2.30 0.30 8.65
C LEU A 137 1.33 -0.53 7.81
N GLU A 138 1.26 -0.28 6.51
CA GLU A 138 0.43 -1.06 5.56
C GLU A 138 0.91 -2.52 5.48
N GLU A 139 2.22 -2.77 5.42
CA GLU A 139 2.78 -4.12 5.46
C GLU A 139 2.47 -4.84 6.78
N GLN A 140 2.56 -4.13 7.90
CA GLN A 140 2.21 -4.70 9.21
C GLN A 140 0.72 -5.04 9.25
N LEU A 141 -0.15 -4.14 8.80
CA LEU A 141 -1.58 -4.35 8.72
C LEU A 141 -1.90 -5.58 7.85
N ALA A 142 -1.31 -5.67 6.66
CA ALA A 142 -1.47 -6.83 5.78
C ALA A 142 -1.04 -8.13 6.48
N ARG A 143 0.11 -8.15 7.17
CA ARG A 143 0.58 -9.31 7.95
C ARG A 143 -0.36 -9.66 9.11
N HIS A 144 -0.99 -8.66 9.74
CA HIS A 144 -1.97 -8.89 10.80
C HIS A 144 -3.28 -9.46 10.24
N GLU A 145 -3.76 -8.92 9.13
CA GLU A 145 -4.95 -9.41 8.44
C GLU A 145 -4.78 -10.83 7.93
N GLU A 146 -3.61 -11.15 7.35
CA GLU A 146 -3.29 -12.50 6.89
C GLU A 146 -3.35 -13.52 8.04
N ARG A 147 -2.72 -13.19 9.18
CA ARG A 147 -2.81 -14.03 10.38
C ARG A 147 -4.23 -14.17 10.91
N ARG A 148 -5.04 -13.10 10.85
CA ARG A 148 -6.46 -13.13 11.26
C ARG A 148 -7.28 -14.03 10.34
N ARG A 149 -7.06 -13.99 9.01
CA ARG A 149 -7.72 -14.86 8.03
C ARG A 149 -7.36 -16.33 8.26
N GLY A 150 -6.08 -16.63 8.51
CA GLY A 150 -5.60 -17.97 8.83
C GLY A 150 -6.36 -18.64 9.99
N ARG A 151 -6.61 -17.91 11.09
CA ARG A 151 -7.37 -18.44 12.24
C ARG A 151 -8.80 -18.87 11.89
N ARG A 152 -9.46 -18.14 10.99
CA ARG A 152 -10.81 -18.51 10.52
C ARG A 152 -10.78 -19.84 9.76
N HIS A 153 -9.73 -20.10 8.97
CA HIS A 153 -9.58 -21.37 8.25
C HIS A 153 -9.33 -22.54 9.21
N VAL A 154 -8.53 -22.34 10.26
CA VAL A 154 -8.29 -23.36 11.29
C VAL A 154 -9.61 -23.76 11.99
N VAL A 155 -10.41 -22.79 12.44
CA VAL A 155 -11.71 -23.08 13.08
C VAL A 155 -12.64 -23.84 12.15
N LYS A 156 -12.72 -23.45 10.86
CA LYS A 156 -13.53 -24.17 9.87
C LYS A 156 -13.04 -25.61 9.65
N ALA A 157 -11.73 -25.82 9.59
CA ALA A 157 -11.14 -27.15 9.42
C ALA A 157 -11.41 -28.05 10.63
N ILE A 158 -11.31 -27.52 11.85
CA ILE A 158 -11.66 -28.24 13.09
C ILE A 158 -13.12 -28.67 13.06
N LEU A 159 -14.05 -27.72 12.87
CA LEU A 159 -15.49 -28.01 12.83
C LEU A 159 -15.84 -29.05 11.76
N ARG A 160 -15.17 -29.00 10.62
CA ARG A 160 -15.34 -29.99 9.56
C ARG A 160 -14.84 -31.37 9.99
N LEU A 161 -13.64 -31.48 10.54
CA LEU A 161 -13.11 -32.77 11.01
C LEU A 161 -13.99 -33.37 12.12
N MET A 162 -14.50 -32.54 13.02
CA MET A 162 -15.46 -32.96 14.04
C MET A 162 -16.71 -33.55 13.39
N GLN A 163 -17.25 -32.91 12.34
CA GLN A 163 -18.43 -33.39 11.62
C GLN A 163 -18.17 -34.66 10.79
N GLU A 164 -17.03 -34.73 10.09
CA GLU A 164 -16.71 -35.84 9.17
C GLU A 164 -16.27 -37.11 9.93
N HIS A 165 -15.60 -36.95 11.07
CA HIS A 165 -14.98 -38.06 11.80
C HIS A 165 -15.54 -38.26 13.21
N GLY A 166 -16.52 -37.46 13.65
CA GLY A 166 -17.11 -37.56 14.98
C GLY A 166 -16.12 -37.27 16.11
N LEU A 167 -15.11 -36.44 15.84
CA LEU A 167 -14.08 -36.07 16.81
C LEU A 167 -14.54 -34.93 17.71
N ASP A 168 -13.99 -34.85 18.91
CA ASP A 168 -14.02 -33.63 19.70
C ASP A 168 -13.04 -32.58 19.13
N ASP A 169 -13.09 -31.37 19.67
CA ASP A 169 -12.29 -30.23 19.22
C ASP A 169 -10.78 -30.47 19.40
N ASP A 170 -10.37 -31.03 20.54
CA ASP A 170 -8.97 -31.35 20.84
C ASP A 170 -8.40 -32.41 19.88
N ALA A 171 -9.12 -33.50 19.63
CA ALA A 171 -8.67 -34.57 18.73
C ALA A 171 -8.64 -34.10 17.27
N ALA A 172 -9.60 -33.27 16.84
CA ALA A 172 -9.61 -32.66 15.52
C ALA A 172 -8.42 -31.69 15.33
N TYR A 173 -8.11 -30.88 16.33
CA TYR A 173 -6.95 -29.98 16.30
C TYR A 173 -5.63 -30.77 16.22
N GLU A 174 -5.43 -31.79 17.05
CA GLU A 174 -4.21 -32.61 17.02
C GLU A 174 -4.09 -33.45 15.73
N ALA A 175 -5.19 -33.85 15.11
CA ALA A 175 -5.17 -34.45 13.78
C ALA A 175 -4.65 -33.46 12.72
N LEU A 176 -5.22 -32.25 12.64
CA LEU A 176 -4.80 -31.22 11.70
C LEU A 176 -3.34 -30.80 11.92
N ARG A 177 -2.92 -30.67 13.18
CA ARG A 177 -1.55 -30.34 13.55
C ARG A 177 -0.55 -31.39 13.07
N ARG A 178 -0.86 -32.68 13.27
CA ARG A 178 -0.03 -33.79 12.78
C ARG A 178 0.08 -33.80 11.26
N GLU A 179 -1.03 -33.56 10.56
CA GLU A 179 -1.03 -33.49 9.10
C GLU A 179 -0.23 -32.30 8.56
N ALA A 180 -0.42 -31.11 9.15
CA ALA A 180 0.35 -29.92 8.81
C ALA A 180 1.86 -30.12 9.01
N MET A 181 2.26 -30.79 10.11
CA MET A 181 3.66 -31.15 10.37
C MET A 181 4.21 -32.12 9.32
N ARG A 182 3.43 -33.15 8.94
CA ARG A 182 3.81 -34.08 7.85
C ARG A 182 3.98 -33.36 6.52
N ALA A 183 3.13 -32.38 6.24
CA ALA A 183 3.21 -31.52 5.07
C ALA A 183 4.30 -30.42 5.15
N ARG A 184 4.97 -30.26 6.31
CA ARG A 184 5.94 -29.18 6.60
C ARG A 184 5.38 -27.78 6.34
N GLN A 185 4.11 -27.57 6.66
CA GLN A 185 3.42 -26.29 6.51
C GLN A 185 2.97 -25.76 7.88
N PRO A 186 2.89 -24.42 8.04
CA PRO A 186 2.22 -23.86 9.21
C PRO A 186 0.75 -24.28 9.20
N LEU A 187 0.19 -24.54 10.39
CA LEU A 187 -1.16 -25.07 10.57
C LEU A 187 -2.21 -24.22 9.85
N GLU A 188 -2.10 -22.90 9.92
CA GLU A 188 -3.01 -21.97 9.27
C GLU A 188 -3.02 -22.14 7.75
N ALA A 189 -1.85 -22.30 7.12
CA ALA A 189 -1.73 -22.49 5.68
C ALA A 189 -2.25 -23.87 5.23
N TYR A 190 -2.00 -24.91 6.04
CA TYR A 190 -2.53 -26.25 5.78
C TYR A 190 -4.07 -26.26 5.84
N CYS A 191 -4.66 -25.69 6.89
CA CYS A 191 -6.11 -25.59 7.06
C CYS A 191 -6.76 -24.74 5.97
N GLU A 192 -6.11 -23.65 5.54
CA GLU A 192 -6.58 -22.86 4.41
C GLU A 192 -6.58 -23.65 3.10
N ALA A 193 -5.49 -24.36 2.79
CA ALA A 193 -5.41 -25.22 1.61
C ALA A 193 -6.48 -26.32 1.63
N LEU A 194 -6.69 -26.96 2.78
CA LEU A 194 -7.71 -27.99 2.99
C LEU A 194 -9.13 -27.46 2.72
N ILE A 195 -9.46 -26.28 3.26
CA ILE A 195 -10.77 -25.65 3.08
C ILE A 195 -10.97 -25.13 1.66
N ARG A 196 -9.93 -24.61 0.99
CA ARG A 196 -10.00 -24.17 -0.41
C ARG A 196 -10.12 -25.35 -1.39
N ALA A 197 -9.38 -26.45 -1.16
CA ALA A 197 -9.42 -27.65 -2.01
C ALA A 197 -10.76 -28.38 -1.94
N ARG A 198 -11.48 -28.24 -0.82
CA ARG A 198 -12.81 -28.81 -0.60
C ARG A 198 -13.69 -27.79 0.11
N PRO A 199 -14.29 -26.81 -0.57
CA PRO A 199 -15.25 -25.91 0.07
C PRO A 199 -16.38 -26.75 0.68
N SER A 200 -16.65 -26.55 1.98
CA SER A 200 -17.67 -27.32 2.72
C SER A 200 -19.04 -27.19 2.04
N PRO A 201 -19.84 -28.28 1.93
CA PRO A 201 -21.26 -28.13 1.73
C PRO A 201 -21.85 -27.40 2.94
N VAL A 202 -22.84 -26.56 2.66
CA VAL A 202 -23.43 -25.57 3.56
C VAL A 202 -24.12 -26.21 4.78
N ALA A 203 -23.91 -25.56 5.94
CA ALA A 203 -24.66 -25.48 7.20
C ALA A 203 -25.39 -26.71 7.81
N PRO A 204 -25.38 -26.87 9.14
CA PRO A 204 -26.29 -27.81 9.81
C PRO A 204 -27.74 -27.34 9.60
N THR A 205 -28.53 -28.15 8.89
CA THR A 205 -29.99 -28.04 8.87
C THR A 205 -30.49 -28.23 10.30
N VAL A 206 -30.83 -27.13 10.97
CA VAL A 206 -31.60 -27.18 12.22
C VAL A 206 -32.97 -27.73 11.85
N ALA A 207 -33.21 -29.02 12.16
CA ALA A 207 -34.50 -29.64 11.99
C ALA A 207 -35.57 -28.86 12.79
N PRO A 208 -36.75 -28.59 12.23
CA PRO A 208 -37.81 -27.92 12.98
C PRO A 208 -38.22 -28.81 14.14
N ARG A 209 -38.14 -28.27 15.37
CA ARG A 209 -38.71 -28.92 16.54
C ARG A 209 -40.20 -29.11 16.28
N LEU A 210 -40.63 -30.35 16.12
CA LEU A 210 -42.04 -30.74 16.11
C LEU A 210 -42.66 -30.22 17.41
N ALA A 211 -43.58 -29.26 17.28
CA ALA A 211 -44.48 -28.88 18.34
C ALA A 211 -45.29 -30.10 18.74
N ARG A 212 -45.08 -30.60 19.96
CA ARG A 212 -45.98 -31.57 20.57
C ARG A 212 -47.24 -30.83 21.03
N SER A 213 -48.37 -31.37 20.58
CA SER A 213 -49.76 -31.16 20.98
C SER A 213 -49.95 -30.99 22.48
#